data_AF-A0A519Y9Q5-F1
#
_entry.id   AF-A0A519Y9Q5-F1
#
_cell.length_a   1.000
_cell.length_b   1.000
_cell.length_c   1.000
_cell.angle_alpha   90.00
_cell.angle_beta   90.00
_cell.angle_gamma   90.00
#
_symmetry.space_group_name_H-M   'P 1'
#
loop_
_entity.id
_entity.type
_entity.pdbx_description
1 polymer ?
#
loop_
_entity_poly.entity_id
_entity_poly.type
_entity_poly.pdbx_seq_one_letter_code
_entity_poly.pdbx_strand_id
1 'polypeptide(L)' 'MKQHSREQIEATANSIVNHFIPKNPEETKLSFHFTIPPSSNYKVNYEKDAKGNWNFVAYEADSI' A
#
# COMPACT_ATOMS: atom_id res chain seq x y z
N MET A 1 7.74 -3.58 20.75
CA MET A 1 6.56 -3.10 20.01
C MET A 1 6.30 -4.12 18.90
N LYS A 2 5.09 -4.68 18.78
CA LYS A 2 4.78 -5.63 17.70
C LYS A 2 4.60 -4.83 16.41
N GLN A 3 5.66 -4.69 15.62
CA GLN A 3 5.51 -4.26 14.24
C GLN A 3 4.63 -5.28 13.52
N HIS A 4 3.63 -4.82 12.77
CA HIS A 4 2.88 -5.71 11.89
C HIS A 4 3.85 -6.31 10.86
N SER A 5 3.75 -7.62 10.64
CA SER A 5 4.55 -8.28 9.61
C SER A 5 4.25 -7.66 8.26
N ARG A 6 5.24 -7.65 7.36
CA ARG A 6 5.07 -7.23 5.96
C ARG A 6 3.84 -7.86 5.32
N GLU A 7 3.59 -9.14 5.58
CA GLU A 7 2.42 -9.87 5.08
C GLU A 7 1.09 -9.26 5.53
N GLN A 8 0.97 -8.77 6.78
CA GLN A 8 -0.24 -8.11 7.24
C GLN A 8 -0.45 -6.75 6.59
N ILE A 9 0.64 -6.00 6.41
CA ILE A 9 0.64 -4.69 5.76
C ILE A 9 0.24 -4.86 4.28
N GLU A 10 0.86 -5.82 3.60
CA GLU A 10 0.59 -6.15 2.20
C GLU A 10 -0.83 -6.69 2.01
N ALA A 11 -1.32 -7.58 2.88
CA ALA A 11 -2.69 -8.09 2.81
C ALA A 11 -3.73 -6.98 3.01
N THR A 12 -3.50 -6.10 3.99
CA THR A 12 -4.38 -4.95 4.24
C THR A 12 -4.36 -4.00 3.04
N ALA A 13 -3.16 -3.66 2.56
CA ALA A 13 -2.96 -2.78 1.42
C ALA A 13 -3.60 -3.35 0.15
N ASN A 14 -3.41 -4.64 -0.16
CA ASN A 14 -4.05 -5.31 -1.30
C ASN A 14 -5.57 -5.39 -1.18
N SER A 15 -6.12 -5.46 0.03
CA SER A 15 -7.57 -5.43 0.23
C SER A 15 -8.18 -4.08 -0.10
N ILE A 16 -7.43 -2.98 0.07
CA ILE A 16 -7.93 -1.62 -0.15
C ILE A 16 -7.38 -0.95 -1.41
N VAL A 17 -6.28 -1.45 -2.00
CA VAL A 17 -5.59 -0.87 -3.17
C VAL A 17 -6.56 -0.60 -4.32
N ASN A 18 -7.52 -1.50 -4.56
CA ASN A 18 -8.54 -1.37 -5.60
C ASN A 18 -9.40 -0.09 -5.48
N HIS A 19 -9.55 0.44 -4.26
CA HIS A 19 -10.26 1.70 -4.02
C HIS A 19 -9.37 2.94 -4.24
N PHE A 20 -8.05 2.75 -4.22
CA PHE A 20 -7.07 3.82 -4.43
C PHE A 20 -6.55 3.87 -5.87
N ILE A 21 -6.80 2.84 -6.71
CA ILE A 21 -6.36 2.83 -8.11
C ILE A 21 -6.80 4.11 -8.81
N PRO A 22 -5.87 4.94 -9.32
CA PRO A 22 -6.20 6.16 -10.02
C PRO A 22 -7.02 5.84 -11.28
N LYS A 23 -8.03 6.69 -11.54
CA LYS A 23 -8.83 6.60 -12.77
C LYS A 23 -8.02 6.93 -14.02
N ASN A 24 -6.87 7.60 -13.85
CA ASN A 24 -5.97 7.90 -14.96
C ASN A 24 -5.19 6.64 -15.37
N PRO A 25 -5.34 6.17 -16.62
CA PRO A 25 -4.66 4.97 -17.09
C PRO A 25 -3.14 5.16 -17.24
N GLU A 26 -2.67 6.40 -17.30
CA GLU A 26 -1.26 6.79 -17.42
C GLU A 26 -0.50 6.74 -16.09
N GLU A 27 -1.21 6.67 -14.96
CA GLU A 27 -0.58 6.55 -13.65
C GLU A 27 0.06 5.17 -13.51
N THR A 28 1.38 5.18 -13.32
CA THR A 28 2.19 3.98 -13.12
C THR A 28 2.62 3.81 -11.67
N LYS A 29 2.31 4.79 -10.81
CA LYS A 29 2.69 4.79 -9.40
C LYS A 29 1.47 5.14 -8.57
N LEU A 30 1.30 4.41 -7.48
CA LEU A 30 0.24 4.62 -6.51
C LEU A 30 0.87 4.60 -5.13
N SER A 31 0.54 5.58 -4.31
CA SER A 31 0.94 5.55 -2.91
C SER A 31 -0.19 6.06 -2.03
N PHE A 32 -0.49 5.33 -0.95
CA PHE A 32 -1.52 5.73 0.00
C PHE A 32 -1.11 5.39 1.43
N HIS A 33 -1.70 6.12 2.37
CA HIS A 33 -1.52 5.91 3.80
C HIS A 33 -2.72 5.15 4.33
N PHE A 34 -2.47 4.20 5.22
CA PHE A 34 -3.51 3.50 5.95
C PHE A 34 -3.07 3.21 7.38
N THR A 35 -4.05 3.07 8.25
CA THR A 35 -3.82 2.81 9.66
C THR A 35 -4.23 1.37 9.96
N ILE A 36 -3.31 0.59 10.50
CA ILE A 36 -3.65 -0.70 11.12
C ILE A 36 -3.87 -0.45 12.61
N PRO A 37 -5.10 -0.68 13.13
CA PRO A 37 -5.36 -0.57 14.56
C PRO A 37 -4.47 -1.53 15.36
N PRO A 38 -4.00 -1.12 16.56
CA PRO A 38 -4.53 -0.01 17.36
C PRO A 38 -3.91 1.39 17.13
N SER A 39 -2.74 1.56 16.49
CA SER A 39 -2.14 2.91 16.23
C SER A 39 -0.95 2.90 15.26
N SER A 40 -0.89 1.97 14.30
CA SER A 40 0.25 1.89 13.37
C SER A 40 -0.13 2.49 12.03
N ASN A 41 0.47 3.63 11.66
CA ASN A 41 0.29 4.21 10.34
C ASN A 41 1.35 3.67 9.39
N TYR A 42 0.90 3.24 8.22
CA TYR A 42 1.74 2.72 7.15
C TYR A 42 1.45 3.48 5.87
N LYS A 43 2.52 3.82 5.16
CA LYS A 43 2.45 4.29 3.80
C LYS A 43 2.92 3.17 2.89
N VAL A 44 2.17 2.86 1.85
CA VAL A 44 2.55 1.83 0.88
C VAL A 44 2.67 2.43 -0.50
N ASN A 45 3.62 1.88 -1.25
CA ASN A 45 3.93 2.27 -2.62
C ASN A 45 3.70 1.06 -3.52
N TYR A 46 2.95 1.30 -4.59
CA TYR A 46 2.60 0.37 -5.63
C TYR A 46 3.05 0.90 -6.98
N GLU A 47 3.44 -0.01 -7.87
CA GLU A 47 3.77 0.30 -9.25
C GLU A 47 2.94 -0.56 -10.20
N LYS A 48 2.43 0.08 -11.26
CA LYS A 48 1.69 -0.57 -12.31
C LYS A 48 2.67 -1.22 -13.27
N ASP A 49 2.58 -2.52 -13.43
CA ASP A 49 3.36 -3.27 -14.40
C ASP A 49 2.84 -3.06 -15.84
N ALA A 50 3.62 -3.46 -16.84
CA ALA A 50 3.24 -3.44 -18.25
C ALA A 50 1.92 -4.20 -18.54
N LYS A 51 1.55 -5.18 -17.71
CA LYS A 51 0.25 -5.88 -17.78
C LYS A 51 -0.92 -5.12 -17.15
N GLY A 52 -0.68 -3.96 -16.56
CA GLY A 52 -1.67 -3.17 -15.84
C GLY A 52 -1.94 -3.62 -14.41
N ASN A 53 -1.14 -4.54 -13.87
CA ASN A 53 -1.27 -5.01 -12.49
C ASN A 53 -0.52 -4.09 -11.52
N TRP A 54 -1.15 -3.74 -10.41
CA TRP A 54 -0.51 -2.99 -9.33
C TRP A 54 0.28 -3.95 -8.44
N ASN A 55 1.60 -3.80 -8.43
CA ASN A 55 2.49 -4.61 -7.62
C ASN A 55 2.93 -3.81 -6.40
N PHE A 56 2.89 -4.44 -5.24
CA PHE A 56 3.43 -3.87 -4.01
C PHE A 56 4.94 -3.74 -4.13
N VAL A 57 5.46 -2.52 -3.95
CA VAL A 57 6.90 -2.24 -4.09
C VAL A 57 7.55 -2.07 -2.73
N ALA A 58 6.98 -1.20 -1.89
CA ALA A 58 7.55 -0.87 -0.59
C ALA A 58 6.49 -0.37 0.37
N TYR A 59 6.83 -0.40 1.66
CA TYR A 59 6.07 0.26 2.71
C TYR A 59 7.00 1.03 3.64
N GLU A 60 6.47 2.13 4.17
CA GLU A 60 7.10 2.96 5.17
C GLU A 60 6.21 2.91 6.41
N ALA A 61 6.76 2.49 7.55
CA ALA A 61 6.08 2.60 8.83
C ALA A 61 6.31 4.00 9.37
N ASP A 62 5.24 4.72 9.69
CA ASP A 62 5.33 6.01 10.38
C ASP A 62 5.69 5.72 11.84
N SER A 63 7.00 5.63 12.10
CA SER A 63 7.53 5.42 13.43
C SER A 63 7.79 6.79 14.05
N ILE A 64 6.79 7.33 14.75
CA ILE A 64 6.98 8.41 15.74
C ILE A 64 7.59 7.81 17.01
#